data_AF-A0AAD8B7H3-F1
#
_entry.id   AF-A0AAD8B7H3-F1
#
_cell.length_a   1.000
_cell.length_b   1.000
_cell.length_c   1.000
_cell.angle_alpha   90.00
_cell.angle_beta   90.00
_cell.angle_gamma   90.00
#
_symmetry.space_group_name_H-M   'P 1'
#
loop_
_entity.id
_entity.type
_entity.pdbx_description
1 polymer ?
#
loop_
_entity_poly.entity_id
_entity_poly.type
_entity_poly.pdbx_seq_one_letter_code
_entity_poly.pdbx_strand_id
1 'polypeptide(L)' 'NGGNLISVRSLNKLVVLRNSTFNNNLWYFGFLWIGLMLDKVNKTYCWDDDGSEINSDWQIELFNNA' A
#
# COMPACT_ATOMS: atom_id res chain seq x y z
N ASN A 1 -3.34 6.10 19.54
CA ASN A 1 -1.94 6.20 19.08
C ASN A 1 -1.93 6.11 17.57
N GLY A 2 -2.03 7.25 16.89
CA GLY A 2 -2.10 7.30 15.42
C GLY A 2 -0.72 7.01 14.82
N GLY A 3 -0.53 5.78 14.36
CA GLY A 3 0.61 5.42 13.53
C GLY A 3 0.30 5.65 12.05
N ASN A 4 1.35 5.72 11.24
CA ASN A 4 1.26 5.84 9.79
C ASN A 4 0.49 4.65 9.18
N LEU A 5 -0.13 4.86 8.02
CA LEU A 5 -0.78 3.78 7.29
C LEU A 5 0.26 2.76 6.81
N ILE A 6 -0.19 1.54 6.54
CA ILE A 6 0.74 0.45 6.22
C ILE A 6 1.46 0.66 4.88
N SER A 7 2.79 0.50 4.89
CA SER A 7 3.61 0.44 3.68
C SER A 7 3.79 -0.99 3.18
N VAL A 8 3.58 -1.23 1.88
CA VAL A 8 3.64 -2.57 1.27
C VAL A 8 4.83 -2.64 0.31
N ARG A 9 6.03 -2.92 0.85
CA ARG A 9 7.32 -2.84 0.11
C ARG A 9 7.85 -4.15 -0.46
N SER A 10 7.14 -5.24 -0.24
CA SER A 10 7.54 -6.54 -0.76
C SER A 10 6.31 -7.39 -1.07
N LEU A 11 6.45 -8.28 -2.05
CA LEU A 11 5.40 -9.23 -2.39
C LEU A 11 5.04 -10.10 -1.18
N ASN A 12 6.02 -10.49 -0.37
CA ASN A 12 5.77 -11.26 0.84
C ASN A 12 4.90 -10.48 1.85
N LYS A 13 5.16 -9.18 2.06
CA LYS A 13 4.34 -8.33 2.94
C LYS A 13 2.92 -8.19 2.40
N LEU A 14 2.75 -8.08 1.07
CA LEU A 14 1.43 -8.09 0.44
C LEU A 14 0.68 -9.41 0.67
N VAL A 15 1.37 -10.55 0.50
CA VAL A 15 0.78 -11.88 0.72
C VAL A 15 0.41 -12.09 2.19
N VAL A 16 1.26 -11.68 3.12
CA VAL A 16 0.97 -11.73 4.56
C VAL A 16 -0.24 -10.86 4.89
N LEU A 17 -0.27 -9.62 4.41
CA LEU A 17 -1.42 -8.73 4.61
C LEU A 17 -2.68 -9.30 4.01
N ARG A 18 -2.55 -9.92 2.84
CA ARG A 18 -3.66 -10.59 2.21
C ARG A 18 -4.21 -11.68 3.14
N ASN A 19 -3.34 -12.55 3.60
CA ASN A 19 -3.76 -13.70 4.40
C ASN A 19 -4.22 -13.31 5.83
N SER A 20 -3.68 -12.24 6.41
CA SER A 20 -4.07 -11.78 7.76
C SER A 20 -5.35 -10.96 7.77
N THR A 21 -5.51 -10.06 6.79
CA THR A 21 -6.66 -9.17 6.70
C THR A 21 -7.84 -9.86 6.03
N PHE A 22 -7.59 -10.79 5.10
CA PHE A 22 -8.65 -11.40 4.30
C PHE A 22 -9.05 -12.82 4.71
N ASN A 23 -8.43 -13.46 5.71
CA ASN A 23 -9.01 -14.67 6.34
C ASN A 23 -10.19 -14.33 7.27
N ASN A 24 -10.42 -13.06 7.60
CA ASN A 24 -11.56 -12.59 8.38
C ASN A 24 -12.49 -11.78 7.48
N ASN A 25 -13.45 -12.40 6.79
CA ASN A 25 -14.71 -11.85 6.23
C ASN A 25 -14.77 -10.43 5.58
N LEU A 26 -13.65 -9.76 5.32
CA LEU A 26 -13.60 -8.36 4.83
C LEU A 26 -13.65 -8.25 3.31
N TRP A 27 -13.67 -9.38 2.58
CA TRP A 27 -13.84 -9.42 1.13
C TRP A 27 -15.16 -8.80 0.65
N TYR A 28 -16.21 -8.82 1.48
CA TYR A 28 -17.53 -8.40 1.02
C TYR A 28 -17.82 -6.90 1.16
N PHE A 29 -17.08 -6.15 1.98
CA PHE A 29 -17.45 -4.75 2.30
C PHE A 29 -16.32 -3.75 2.60
N GLY A 30 -15.03 -4.11 2.51
CA GLY A 30 -13.94 -3.23 2.97
C GLY A 30 -12.87 -2.89 1.94
N PHE A 31 -12.69 -1.60 1.65
CA PHE A 31 -11.45 -1.08 1.06
C PHE A 31 -10.44 -0.83 2.19
N LEU A 32 -9.20 -1.32 2.05
CA LEU A 32 -8.11 -1.02 2.97
C LEU A 32 -7.28 0.14 2.43
N TRP A 33 -7.29 1.27 3.14
CA TRP A 33 -6.35 2.36 2.88
C TRP A 33 -4.94 1.93 3.29
N ILE A 34 -4.00 2.09 2.38
CA ILE A 34 -2.57 1.88 2.60
C ILE A 34 -1.85 3.23 2.57
N GLY A 35 -0.62 3.28 3.06
CA GLY A 35 0.18 4.52 3.15
C GLY A 35 0.74 5.01 1.81
N LEU A 36 0.09 4.71 0.69
CA LEU A 36 0.50 5.20 -0.63
C LEU A 36 0.05 6.65 -0.80
N MET A 37 0.98 7.55 -1.11
CA MET A 37 0.69 8.95 -1.37
C MET A 37 1.27 9.38 -2.71
N LEU A 38 0.61 10.34 -3.37
CA LEU A 38 1.14 11.03 -4.54
C LEU A 38 1.84 12.31 -4.09
N ASP A 39 3.16 12.37 -4.25
CA ASP A 39 3.90 13.62 -4.15
C ASP A 39 3.54 14.52 -5.34
N LYS A 40 2.80 15.59 -5.06
CA LYS A 40 2.31 16.51 -6.09
C LYS A 40 3.40 17.37 -6.72
N VAL A 41 4.53 17.56 -6.02
CA VAL A 41 5.66 18.38 -6.46
C VAL A 41 6.50 17.56 -7.43
N ASN A 42 6.93 16.37 -6.99
CA ASN A 42 7.80 15.51 -7.78
C ASN A 42 7.05 14.63 -8.79
N LYS A 43 5.71 14.58 -8.69
CA LYS A 43 4.84 13.70 -9.51
C LYS A 43 5.21 12.22 -9.35
N THR A 44 5.69 11.85 -8.17
CA THR A 44 6.09 10.48 -7.81
C THR A 44 5.18 9.92 -6.72
N TYR A 45 5.08 8.59 -6.66
CA TYR A 45 4.41 7.91 -5.54
C TYR A 45 5.42 7.63 -4.42
N CYS A 46 5.03 7.89 -3.18
CA CYS A 46 5.84 7.67 -2.00
C CYS A 46 5.04 7.08 -0.83
N TRP A 47 5.74 6.56 0.17
CA TRP A 47 5.13 6.05 1.38
C TRP A 47 4.96 7.15 2.45
N ASP A 48 3.79 7.19 3.07
CA ASP A 48 3.45 8.02 4.24
C ASP A 48 4.46 7.88 5.39
N ASP A 49 4.99 6.67 5.59
CA ASP A 49 5.76 6.39 6.78
C ASP A 49 7.16 7.02 6.84
N ASP A 50 7.94 6.96 5.75
CA ASP A 50 9.30 7.51 5.68
C ASP A 50 9.55 8.39 4.45
N GLY A 51 8.53 8.63 3.63
CA GLY A 51 8.64 9.41 2.39
C GLY A 51 9.39 8.69 1.26
N SER A 52 9.76 7.42 1.41
CA SER A 52 10.49 6.69 0.37
C SER A 52 9.63 6.53 -0.88
N GLU A 53 10.26 6.80 -2.03
CA GLU A 53 9.62 6.64 -3.33
C GLU A 53 9.38 5.16 -3.66
N ILE A 54 8.32 4.91 -4.41
CA ILE A 54 8.05 3.60 -4.98
C ILE A 54 8.84 3.47 -6.27
N ASN A 55 9.77 2.52 -6.28
CA ASN A 55 10.69 2.28 -7.38
C ASN A 55 10.63 0.84 -7.93
N SER A 56 9.55 0.11 -7.64
CA SER A 56 9.34 -1.26 -8.11
C SER A 56 8.22 -1.34 -9.13
N ASP A 57 8.50 -1.89 -10.30
CA ASP A 57 7.57 -1.98 -11.44
C ASP A 57 6.22 -2.62 -11.07
N TRP A 58 6.24 -3.76 -10.36
CA TRP A 58 5.01 -4.46 -9.96
C TRP A 58 4.14 -3.64 -8.98
N GLN A 59 4.74 -2.79 -8.14
CA GLN A 59 3.98 -1.94 -7.21
C GLN A 59 3.30 -0.83 -7.99
N ILE A 60 4.04 -0.18 -8.89
CA ILE A 60 3.52 0.88 -9.76
C ILE A 60 2.37 0.35 -10.63
N GLU A 61 2.55 -0.82 -11.25
CA GLU A 61 1.52 -1.46 -12.08
C GLU A 61 0.27 -1.82 -11.25
N LEU A 62 0.45 -2.39 -10.05
CA LEU A 62 -0.66 -2.75 -9.18
C LEU A 62 -1.48 -1.52 -8.74
N PHE A 63 -0.81 -0.39 -8.45
CA PHE A 63 -1.50 0.83 -8.01
C PHE A 63 -2.11 1.66 -9.14
N ASN A 64 -1.56 1.61 -10.35
CA ASN A 64 -2.20 2.27 -11.51
C ASN A 64 -3.47 1.55 -11.98
N ASN A 65 -3.64 0.26 -11.66
CA ASN A 65 -4.80 -0.55 -12.03
C ASN A 65 -5.86 -0.67 -10.92
N ALA A 66 -5.61 -0.11 -9.73
CA ALA A 66 -6.52 -0.08 -8.58
C ALA A 66 -7.33 1.22 -8.56
#